data_AF-A0A1Q6DZS5-F1
#
_entry.id   AF-A0A1Q6DZS5-F1
#
_cell.length_a   1.000
_cell.length_b   1.000
_cell.length_c   1.000
_cell.angle_alpha   90.00
_cell.angle_beta   90.00
_cell.angle_gamma   90.00
#
_symmetry.space_group_name_H-M   'P 1'
#
loop_
_entity.id
_entity.type
_entity.pdbx_description
1 polymer ?
#
loop_
_entity_poly.entity_id
_entity_poly.type
_entity_poly.pdbx_seq_one_letter_code
_entity_poly.pdbx_strand_id
1 'polypeptide(L)' 'MHGRRFAGKPACAVTTLWRAGSTSALDELSRYFTFSGMPVASSTYWNMMLNSGDDSFGEDTLRQLGENMACLVKATRA' A
#
# COMPACT_ATOMS: atom_id res chain seq x y z
N MET A 1 16.99 10.32 17.18
CA MET A 1 16.00 10.58 16.11
C MET A 1 15.15 9.33 15.92
N HIS A 2 13.96 9.28 16.53
CA HIS A 2 13.03 8.16 16.37
C HIS A 2 12.50 8.10 14.92
N GLY A 3 12.18 6.92 14.39
CA GLY A 3 11.49 6.77 13.10
C GLY A 3 12.31 6.38 11.86
N ARG A 4 13.65 6.41 11.88
CA ARG A 4 14.47 6.17 10.66
C ARG A 4 14.94 4.74 10.40
N ARG A 5 14.48 3.73 11.17
CA ARG A 5 14.90 2.32 10.97
C ARG A 5 14.49 1.73 9.61
N PHE A 6 13.47 2.31 8.99
CA PHE A 6 12.94 1.86 7.71
C PHE A 6 13.12 2.88 6.58
N ALA A 7 13.87 3.97 6.82
CA ALA A 7 14.09 5.00 5.81
C ALA A 7 14.68 4.39 4.52
N GLY A 8 14.13 4.79 3.37
CA GLY A 8 14.52 4.29 2.05
C GLY A 8 13.99 2.90 1.71
N LYS A 9 13.39 2.16 2.65
CA LYS A 9 12.72 0.89 2.33
C LYS A 9 11.33 1.18 1.78
N PRO A 10 10.96 0.63 0.62
CA PRO A 10 9.63 0.84 0.08
C PRO A 10 8.56 0.19 0.96
N ALA A 11 7.36 0.77 0.98
CA ALA A 11 6.19 0.28 1.71
C ALA A 11 4.91 0.41 0.88
N CYS A 12 3.92 -0.41 1.21
CA CYS A 12 2.54 -0.24 0.78
C CYS A 12 1.59 -0.70 1.90
N ALA A 13 0.42 -0.08 1.99
CA ALA A 13 -0.69 -0.57 2.81
C ALA A 13 -1.77 -1.12 1.89
N VAL A 14 -2.44 -2.16 2.37
CA VAL A 14 -3.61 -2.78 1.75
C VAL A 14 -4.68 -2.94 2.83
N THR A 15 -5.93 -2.62 2.51
CA THR A 15 -7.05 -2.78 3.43
C THR A 15 -8.17 -3.61 2.80
N THR A 16 -8.95 -4.29 3.62
CA THR A 16 -10.17 -4.98 3.18
C THR A 16 -11.36 -4.49 3.97
N LEU A 17 -12.55 -4.52 3.37
CA LEU A 17 -13.78 -4.08 4.02
C LEU A 17 -14.97 -4.99 3.72
N TRP A 18 -15.98 -4.97 4.58
CA TRP A 18 -17.31 -5.54 4.29
C TRP A 18 -18.38 -4.45 4.06
N ARG A 19 -18.19 -3.24 4.62
CA ARG A 19 -19.15 -2.13 4.54
C ARG A 19 -18.47 -0.80 4.22
N ALA A 20 -17.71 -0.25 5.17
CA ALA A 20 -17.03 1.05 5.06
C ALA A 20 -15.79 1.10 5.98
N GLY A 21 -14.97 2.14 5.86
CA GLY A 21 -13.83 2.41 6.76
C GLY A 21 -12.45 1.99 6.25
N SER A 22 -12.36 1.36 5.06
CA SER A 22 -11.07 1.04 4.42
C SER A 22 -10.24 2.27 4.11
N THR A 23 -10.92 3.38 3.79
CA THR A 23 -10.36 4.63 3.31
C THR A 23 -9.61 5.36 4.41
N SER A 24 -10.25 5.52 5.57
CA SER A 24 -9.64 6.08 6.77
C SER A 24 -8.49 5.22 7.28
N ALA A 25 -8.66 3.90 7.27
CA ALA A 25 -7.59 2.98 7.67
C ALA A 25 -6.37 3.07 6.73
N LEU A 26 -6.61 3.20 5.42
CA LEU A 26 -5.55 3.32 4.43
C LEU A 26 -4.77 4.63 4.57
N ASP A 27 -5.45 5.76 4.80
CA ASP A 27 -4.78 7.06 5.06
C ASP A 27 -3.92 7.02 6.32
N GLU A 28 -4.47 6.46 7.40
CA GLU A 28 -3.77 6.39 8.67
C GLU A 28 -2.51 5.51 8.58
N LEU A 29 -2.61 4.34 7.94
CA LEU A 29 -1.45 3.47 7.70
C LEU A 29 -0.38 4.16 6.84
N SER A 30 -0.81 4.82 5.77
CA SER A 30 0.10 5.48 4.83
C SER A 30 0.91 6.59 5.49
N ARG A 31 0.31 7.30 6.46
CA ARG A 31 0.98 8.35 7.23
C ARG A 31 2.23 7.84 7.97
N TYR A 32 2.16 6.65 8.58
CA TYR A 32 3.29 6.09 9.32
C TYR A 32 4.48 5.74 8.42
N PHE A 33 4.23 5.33 7.18
CA PHE A 33 5.30 5.07 6.20
C PHE A 33 6.03 6.36 5.83
N THR A 34 5.27 7.42 5.55
CA THR A 34 5.82 8.73 5.22
C THR A 34 6.63 9.30 6.38
N PHE A 35 6.13 9.20 7.63
CA PHE A 35 6.88 9.61 8.81
C PHE A 35 8.18 8.82 9.01
N SER A 36 8.23 7.58 8.52
CA SER A 36 9.43 6.73 8.59
C SER A 36 10.39 6.95 7.42
N GLY A 37 10.10 7.88 6.51
CA GLY A 37 10.92 8.14 5.32
C GLY A 37 10.91 6.98 4.31
N MET A 38 9.81 6.24 4.26
CA MET A 38 9.62 5.09 3.35
C MET A 38 8.99 5.57 2.03
N PRO A 39 9.56 5.22 0.87
CA PRO A 39 8.88 5.40 -0.42
C PRO A 39 7.60 4.56 -0.48
N VAL A 40 6.43 5.20 -0.67
CA VAL A 40 5.14 4.50 -0.71
C VAL A 40 4.82 4.07 -2.15
N ALA A 41 4.56 2.78 -2.35
CA ALA A 41 4.10 2.25 -3.63
C ALA A 41 2.61 2.51 -3.83
N SER A 42 2.25 3.09 -4.98
CA SER A 42 0.88 3.32 -5.40
C SER A 42 0.37 2.22 -6.34
N SER A 43 -0.95 2.09 -6.43
CA SER A 43 -1.63 1.33 -7.47
C SER A 43 -2.44 2.25 -8.38
N THR A 44 -3.18 1.68 -9.33
CA THR A 44 -4.14 2.36 -10.22
C THR A 44 -5.33 2.95 -9.48
N TYR A 45 -5.69 2.39 -8.33
CA TYR A 45 -6.70 2.93 -7.44
C TYR A 45 -6.29 2.76 -5.97
N TRP A 46 -7.20 3.07 -5.05
CA TRP A 46 -6.96 2.89 -3.62
C TRP A 46 -6.72 1.41 -3.35
N ASN A 47 -5.67 1.09 -2.59
CA ASN A 47 -5.21 -0.26 -2.28
C ASN A 47 -6.19 -0.97 -1.32
N MET A 48 -7.43 -1.15 -1.75
CA MET A 48 -8.52 -1.67 -0.95
C MET A 48 -9.36 -2.65 -1.76
N MET A 49 -9.84 -3.69 -1.08
CA MET A 49 -10.67 -4.74 -1.68
C MET A 49 -11.91 -5.02 -0.83
N LEU A 50 -13.04 -5.24 -1.49
CA LEU A 50 -14.29 -5.63 -0.86
C LEU A 50 -14.30 -7.14 -0.61
N ASN A 51 -14.52 -7.53 0.65
CA ASN A 51 -14.62 -8.93 1.07
C ASN A 51 -16.07 -9.45 0.87
N SER A 52 -16.57 -9.40 -0.36
CA SER A 52 -17.95 -9.81 -0.69
C SER A 52 -18.03 -10.88 -1.79
N GLY A 53 -16.96 -11.65 -2.00
CA GLY A 53 -16.97 -12.86 -2.83
C GLY A 53 -16.30 -12.71 -4.20
N ASP A 54 -16.61 -11.66 -4.96
CA ASP A 54 -16.01 -11.40 -6.28
C ASP A 54 -15.79 -9.89 -6.49
N ASP A 55 -14.57 -9.42 -6.21
CA ASP A 55 -14.13 -8.04 -6.41
C ASP A 55 -12.97 -8.01 -7.41
N SER A 56 -13.29 -8.30 -8.68
CA SER A 56 -12.32 -8.37 -9.77
C SER A 56 -11.50 -7.08 -9.94
N PHE A 57 -12.11 -5.92 -9.73
CA PHE A 57 -11.40 -4.64 -9.79
C PHE A 57 -10.42 -4.47 -8.61
N GLY A 58 -10.83 -4.88 -7.41
CA GLY A 58 -9.94 -4.94 -6.25
C GLY A 58 -8.76 -5.90 -6.47
N GLU A 59 -9.01 -7.08 -7.03
CA GLU A 59 -7.96 -8.04 -7.38
C GLU A 59 -6.96 -7.48 -8.40
N ASP A 60 -7.45 -6.84 -9.46
CA ASP A 60 -6.61 -6.19 -10.47
C ASP A 60 -5.80 -5.04 -9.87
N THR A 61 -6.39 -4.26 -8.97
CA THR A 61 -5.71 -3.18 -8.24
C THR A 61 -4.58 -3.74 -7.36
N LEU A 62 -4.81 -4.83 -6.64
CA LEU A 62 -3.79 -5.44 -5.79
C LEU A 62 -2.71 -6.16 -6.60
N ARG A 63 -3.06 -6.72 -7.77
CA ARG A 63 -2.07 -7.28 -8.71
C ARG A 63 -1.11 -6.21 -9.21
N GLN A 64 -1.65 -5.08 -9.68
CA GLN A 64 -0.84 -3.94 -10.13
C GLN A 64 -0.02 -3.33 -8.98
N LEU A 65 -0.57 -3.28 -7.76
CA LEU A 65 0.20 -2.85 -6.59
C LEU A 65 1.41 -3.74 -6.35
N GLY A 66 1.25 -5.06 -6.47
CA GLY A 66 2.33 -6.03 -6.34
C GLY A 66 3.44 -5.83 -7.38
N GLU A 67 3.06 -5.57 -8.63
CA GLU A 67 3.99 -5.28 -9.73
C GLU A 67 4.76 -3.98 -9.50
N ASN A 68 4.06 -2.91 -9.11
CA ASN A 68 4.67 -1.62 -8.78
C ASN A 68 5.61 -1.72 -7.58
N MET A 69 5.21 -2.45 -6.55
CA MET A 69 6.03 -2.72 -5.37
C MET A 69 7.29 -3.51 -5.74
N ALA A 70 7.16 -4.55 -6.58
CA ALA A 70 8.31 -5.33 -7.06
C ALA A 70 9.28 -4.46 -7.89
N CYS A 71 8.76 -3.57 -8.73
CA CYS A 71 9.57 -2.59 -9.47
C CYS A 71 10.33 -1.66 -8.51
N LEU A 72 9.64 -1.08 -7.52
CA LEU A 72 10.24 -0.21 -6.50
C LEU A 72 11.30 -0.93 -5.66
N VAL A 73 11.07 -2.18 -5.25
CA VAL A 73 12.08 -2.98 -4.53
C VAL A 73 13.32 -3.20 -5.40
N LYS A 74 13.16 -3.49 -6.69
CA LYS A 74 14.30 -3.64 -7.61
C LYS A 74 15.07 -2.34 -7.78
N ALA A 75 14.37 -1.20 -7.89
CA ALA A 75 14.99 0.11 -8.05
C ALA A 75 15.71 0.61 -6.77
N THR A 76 15.20 0.26 -5.59
CA THR A 76 15.75 0.69 -4.29
C THR A 76 16.81 -0.25 -3.71
N ARG A 77 17.02 -1.44 -4.30
CA ARG A 77 18.08 -2.40 -3.92
C ARG A 77 19.44 -2.14 -4.59
N ALA A 78 19.61 -1.01 -5.26
CA ALA A 78 20.89 -0.57 -5.85
C ALA A 78 21.78 0.12 -4.81
#